data_AF-A0A933DZ49-F1
#
_entry.id   AF-A0A933DZ49-F1
#
_cell.length_a   1.000
_cell.length_b   1.000
_cell.length_c   1.000
_cell.angle_alpha   90.00
_cell.angle_beta   90.00
_cell.angle_gamma   90.00
#
_symmetry.space_group_name_H-M   'P 1'
#
loop_
_entity.id
_entity.type
_entity.pdbx_description
1 polymer ?
#
loop_
_entity_poly.entity_id
_entity_poly.type
_entity_poly.pdbx_seq_one_letter_code
_entity_poly.pdbx_strand_id
1 'polypeptide(L)' 'LHAHLVAAFPRCGYCVESHGAPDRDPVWFGMFKERARIRDSHVFLSDRPGFGIEIDWDFVGAHRA' A
#
# COMPACT_ATOMS: atom_id res chain seq x y z
N LEU A 1 1.97 -1.81 -1.82
CA LEU A 1 2.55 -1.92 -3.18
C LEU A 1 3.76 -2.84 -3.22
N HIS A 2 4.88 -2.50 -2.56
CA HIS A 2 6.09 -3.34 -2.58
C HIS A 2 5.88 -4.75 -1.95
N ALA A 3 4.83 -4.95 -1.15
CA ALA A 3 4.44 -6.26 -0.65
C ALA A 3 4.23 -7.30 -1.77
N HIS A 4 3.80 -6.89 -2.97
CA HIS A 4 3.74 -7.77 -4.15
C HIS A 4 5.13 -8.30 -4.54
N LEU A 5 6.15 -7.44 -4.48
CA LEU A 5 7.54 -7.82 -4.76
C LEU A 5 8.07 -8.79 -3.69
N VAL A 6 7.87 -8.47 -2.41
CA VAL A 6 8.32 -9.33 -1.30
C VAL A 6 7.65 -10.71 -1.36
N ALA A 7 6.34 -10.76 -1.62
CA ALA A 7 5.59 -12.00 -1.76
C ALA A 7 6.03 -12.84 -2.97
N ALA A 8 6.46 -12.21 -4.07
CA ALA A 8 6.89 -12.92 -5.27
C ALA A 8 8.21 -13.68 -5.11
N PHE A 9 9.06 -13.29 -4.14
CA PHE A 9 10.37 -13.90 -3.91
C PHE A 9 10.47 -14.48 -2.49
N PRO A 10 9.77 -15.59 -2.17
CA PRO A 10 9.65 -16.11 -0.80
C PRO A 10 10.98 -16.57 -0.17
N ARG A 11 12.04 -16.74 -0.96
CA ARG A 11 13.39 -17.09 -0.47
C ARG A 11 14.32 -15.88 -0.28
N CYS A 12 13.94 -14.72 -0.80
CA CYS A 12 14.77 -13.52 -0.81
C CYS A 12 14.09 -12.32 -0.13
N GLY A 13 12.76 -12.33 -0.04
CA GLY A 13 11.96 -11.36 0.71
C GLY A 13 11.89 -11.73 2.20
N TYR A 14 11.78 -10.73 3.06
CA TYR A 14 11.66 -10.91 4.50
C TYR A 14 10.42 -10.20 5.06
N CYS A 15 10.41 -8.87 5.01
CA CYS A 15 9.33 -8.07 5.54
C CYS A 15 9.03 -6.86 4.65
N VAL A 16 7.97 -6.14 5.01
CA VAL A 16 7.48 -4.95 4.33
C VAL A 16 7.46 -3.79 5.33
N GLU A 17 7.85 -2.60 4.88
CA GLU A 17 8.03 -1.44 5.75
C GLU A 17 7.07 -0.30 5.36
N SER A 18 6.54 0.39 6.36
CA SER A 18 5.70 1.58 6.17
C SER A 18 5.90 2.55 7.33
N HIS A 19 5.50 3.80 7.13
CA HIS A 19 5.38 4.74 8.24
C HIS A 19 3.96 4.67 8.81
N GLY A 20 3.84 4.57 10.13
CA GLY A 20 2.55 4.41 10.80
C GLY A 20 1.73 5.69 11.00
N ALA A 21 2.25 6.85 10.58
CA ALA A 21 1.67 8.15 10.89
C ALA A 21 1.27 8.92 9.60
N PRO A 22 0.00 9.39 9.47
CA PRO A 22 -0.48 10.09 8.27
C PRO A 22 0.25 11.39 7.93
N ASP A 23 0.76 12.10 8.93
CA ASP A 23 1.58 13.29 8.77
C ASP A 23 2.96 12.98 8.18
N ARG A 24 3.48 11.77 8.44
CA ARG A 24 4.77 11.30 7.93
C ARG A 24 4.67 10.68 6.55
N ASP A 25 3.58 10.00 6.24
CA ASP A 25 3.34 9.33 4.95
C ASP A 25 1.94 9.63 4.39
N PRO A 26 1.68 10.87 3.99
CA PRO A 26 0.35 11.27 3.50
C PRO A 26 -0.06 10.51 2.23
N VAL A 27 0.90 10.00 1.47
CA VAL A 27 0.63 9.23 0.25
C VAL A 27 0.03 7.87 0.59
N TRP A 28 0.64 7.10 1.50
CA TRP A 28 0.06 5.84 1.95
C TRP A 28 -1.30 6.07 2.60
N PHE A 29 -1.46 7.11 3.42
CA PHE A 29 -2.71 7.34 4.15
C PHE A 29 -3.84 7.97 3.32
N GLY A 30 -3.54 8.69 2.24
CA GLY A 30 -4.53 9.46 1.48
C GLY A 30 -4.71 9.08 0.01
N MET A 31 -3.67 8.62 -0.71
CA MET A 31 -3.75 8.46 -2.18
C MET A 31 -4.54 7.23 -2.64
N PHE A 32 -4.83 6.28 -1.76
CA PHE A 32 -5.48 5.01 -2.12
C PHE A 32 -6.83 4.87 -1.40
N LYS A 33 -7.90 4.61 -2.17
CA LYS A 33 -9.23 4.36 -1.59
C LYS A 33 -9.26 3.12 -0.72
N GLU A 34 -8.48 2.12 -1.11
CA GLU A 34 -8.31 0.86 -0.40
C GLU A 34 -6.83 0.50 -0.36
N ARG A 35 -6.41 -0.21 0.69
CA ARG A 35 -5.03 -0.64 0.91
C ARG A 35 -4.97 -2.11 1.27
N ALA A 36 -3.78 -2.68 1.18
CA ALA A 36 -3.52 -4.01 1.72
C ALA A 36 -3.89 -4.03 3.21
N ARG A 37 -4.59 -5.08 3.65
CA ARG A 37 -5.03 -5.19 5.04
C ARG A 37 -3.84 -5.62 5.89
N ILE A 38 -3.67 -4.98 7.04
CA ILE A 38 -2.66 -5.34 8.03
C ILE A 38 -3.39 -5.92 9.24
N ARG A 39 -3.11 -7.19 9.58
CA ARG A 39 -3.68 -7.86 10.75
C ARG A 39 -2.61 -8.73 11.39
N ASP A 40 -2.47 -8.65 12.72
CA ASP A 40 -1.51 -9.44 13.49
C ASP A 40 -0.08 -9.37 12.91
N SER A 41 0.37 -8.17 12.54
CA SER A 41 1.67 -7.90 11.92
C SER A 41 1.90 -8.54 10.54
N HIS A 42 0.84 -9.02 9.87
CA HIS A 42 0.91 -9.57 8.52
C HIS A 42 0.16 -8.70 7.51
N VAL A 43 0.70 -8.62 6.29
CA VAL A 43 0.05 -7.97 5.15
C VAL A 43 -0.71 -8.98 4.31
N PHE A 44 -1.97 -8.68 4.02
CA PHE A 44 -2.85 -9.46 3.17
C PHE A 44 -3.10 -8.70 1.87
N LEU A 45 -2.62 -9.26 0.75
CA LEU A 45 -2.87 -8.76 -0.60
C LEU A 45 -4.22 -9.26 -1.12
N SER A 46 -4.89 -8.49 -1.97
CA SER A 46 -6.13 -8.92 -2.63
C SER A 46 -5.82 -9.70 -3.90
N ASP A 47 -6.73 -10.58 -4.31
CA ASP A 47 -6.64 -11.32 -5.58
C ASP A 47 -7.11 -10.50 -6.81
N ARG A 48 -7.46 -9.22 -6.65
CA ARG A 48 -7.83 -8.36 -7.77
C ARG A 48 -6.65 -8.17 -8.74
N PRO A 49 -6.90 -8.01 -10.05
CA PRO A 49 -5.85 -7.80 -11.04
C PRO A 49 -4.92 -6.61 -10.74
N GLY A 50 -3.69 -6.70 -11.23
CA GLY A 50 -2.67 -5.67 -11.04
C GLY A 50 -2.28 -5.52 -9.57
N PHE A 51 -2.20 -4.29 -9.07
CA PHE A 51 -1.93 -4.05 -7.65
C PHE A 51 -3.14 -4.24 -6.73
N GLY A 52 -4.34 -4.39 -7.31
CA GLY A 52 -5.57 -4.60 -6.56
C GLY A 52 -5.92 -3.45 -5.61
N ILE A 53 -5.65 -2.20 -6.00
CA ILE A 53 -5.96 -0.97 -5.26
C ILE A 53 -6.45 0.11 -6.21
N GLU A 54 -7.38 0.95 -5.74
CA GLU A 54 -7.89 2.12 -6.47
C GLU A 54 -7.24 3.41 -5.97
N ILE A 55 -6.99 4.34 -6.89
CA ILE A 55 -6.47 5.67 -6.58
C ILE A 55 -7.62 6.58 -6.14
N ASP A 56 -7.38 7.34 -5.07
CA ASP A 56 -8.19 8.49 -4.70
C ASP A 56 -7.76 9.70 -5.53
N TRP A 57 -8.52 9.97 -6.59
CA TRP A 57 -8.22 11.07 -7.51
C TRP A 57 -8.53 12.45 -6.94
N ASP A 58 -9.38 12.55 -5.91
CA ASP A 58 -9.65 13.82 -5.23
C ASP A 58 -8.42 14.21 -4.39
N PHE A 59 -7.83 13.24 -3.68
CA PHE A 59 -6.55 13.43 -2.99
C PHE A 59 -5.46 13.88 -3.96
N VAL A 60 -5.34 13.22 -5.12
CA VAL A 60 -4.38 13.60 -6.16
C VAL A 60 -4.67 15.02 -6.66
N GLY A 61 -5.93 15.35 -6.94
CA GLY A 61 -6.35 16.67 -7.42
C GLY A 61 -5.97 17.78 -6.44
N ALA A 62 -6.13 17.56 -5.14
CA ALA A 62 -5.79 18.52 -4.09
C ALA A 62 -4.28 18.80 -3.95
N HIS A 63 -3.42 17.94 -4.49
CA HIS A 63 -1.95 18.04 -4.39
C HIS A 63 -1.25 18.17 -5.74
N ARG A 64 -1.99 18.35 -6.84
CA ARG A 64 -1.43 18.64 -8.16
C ARG A 64 -1.05 20.12 -8.25
N ALA A 65 0.10 20.40 -8.88
CA ALA A 65 0.59 21.75 -9.16
C ALA A 65 -0.08 22.37 -10.40
#